data_AF-A0A2G6FJZ7-F1
#
_entry.id   AF-A0A2G6FJZ7-F1
#
_cell.length_a   1.000
_cell.length_b   1.000
_cell.length_c   1.000
_cell.angle_alpha   90.00
_cell.angle_beta   90.00
_cell.angle_gamma   90.00
#
_symmetry.space_group_name_H-M   'P 1'
#
loop_
_entity.id
_entity.type
_entity.pdbx_description
1 polymer ?
#
loop_
_entity_poly.entity_id
_entity_poly.type
_entity_poly.pdbx_seq_one_letter_code
_entity_poly.pdbx_strand_id
1 'polypeptide(L)'
;MKFPIDLSAYTPLRFSIDQQELSAADKAVLEKNVQLVRDGIIFFTALANTKGLGGHTGGAFDIVPEVLILDAFMKGSGTVHPVFFDEAGHRVAIQYMMAVLNGYRPEESLFHYREYGHGLYGHPERDDKNGIFFSSGRLGHLWSHVNGVAEADRSKVVVMFGSDGSQMEGDNAEAARYAVSRNLNVKLFIDDNNITIAGHPSEYMRGYDVANTLRGHGLAVSDGDGEDIGSLYHRIWQALVQQGAGAVISRRPMAPGVKGIEGTPKGHDVIAVDLAVAYLRDRGLDAAAEMLENPPAKAAKRSYLGSTDKMYKVRDQFGKVVCDILGGLEKPEEKV
;
A
#
# COMPACT_ATOMS: atom_id res chain seq x y z
N MET A 1 -17.34 -19.81 6.21
CA MET A 1 -17.53 -18.64 7.09
C MET A 1 -17.70 -17.45 6.16
N LYS A 2 -18.73 -16.60 6.34
CA LYS A 2 -18.94 -15.43 5.47
C LYS A 2 -17.97 -14.31 5.88
N PHE A 3 -17.41 -13.58 4.92
CA PHE A 3 -16.59 -12.40 5.23
C PHE A 3 -17.46 -11.32 5.91
N PRO A 4 -17.04 -10.75 7.06
CA PRO A 4 -17.93 -9.91 7.87
C PRO A 4 -18.07 -8.47 7.35
N ILE A 5 -17.26 -8.06 6.37
CA ILE A 5 -17.41 -6.80 5.65
C ILE A 5 -18.17 -7.08 4.35
N ASP A 6 -19.26 -6.37 4.09
CA ASP A 6 -20.11 -6.61 2.92
C ASP A 6 -19.49 -6.08 1.63
N LEU A 7 -18.58 -6.85 1.03
CA LEU A 7 -17.91 -6.48 -0.21
C LEU A 7 -18.87 -6.44 -1.41
N SER A 8 -20.09 -6.98 -1.30
CA SER A 8 -21.11 -6.86 -2.35
C SER A 8 -21.64 -5.42 -2.48
N ALA A 9 -21.40 -4.57 -1.48
CA ALA A 9 -21.73 -3.14 -1.54
C ALA A 9 -20.76 -2.32 -2.41
N TYR A 10 -19.64 -2.91 -2.85
CA TYR A 10 -18.68 -2.28 -3.76
C TYR A 10 -19.31 -2.04 -5.13
N THR A 11 -19.19 -0.81 -5.63
CA THR A 11 -19.74 -0.44 -6.94
C THR A 11 -18.60 -0.06 -7.89
N PRO A 12 -18.21 -0.93 -8.82
CA PRO A 12 -17.09 -0.65 -9.72
C PRO A 12 -17.36 0.58 -10.59
N LEU A 13 -16.45 1.56 -10.55
CA LEU A 13 -16.48 2.74 -11.41
C LEU A 13 -15.73 2.49 -12.72
N ARG A 14 -16.04 3.29 -13.74
CA ARG A 14 -15.38 3.29 -15.05
C ARG A 14 -15.25 4.72 -15.55
N PHE A 15 -14.02 5.18 -15.76
CA PHE A 15 -13.75 6.53 -16.23
C PHE A 15 -13.16 6.51 -17.64
N SER A 16 -13.73 7.33 -18.52
CA SER A 16 -13.11 7.63 -19.82
C SER A 16 -11.88 8.49 -19.62
N ILE A 17 -10.87 8.36 -20.48
CA ILE A 17 -9.69 9.24 -20.45
C ILE A 17 -10.05 10.72 -20.69
N ASP A 18 -11.19 10.97 -21.35
CA ASP A 18 -11.71 12.32 -21.62
C ASP A 18 -12.48 12.92 -20.42
N GLN A 19 -12.68 12.15 -19.34
CA GLN A 19 -13.43 12.60 -18.16
C GLN A 19 -12.56 13.48 -17.26
N GLN A 20 -12.47 14.77 -17.58
CA GLN A 20 -11.65 15.73 -16.84
C GLN A 20 -12.11 15.99 -15.39
N GLU A 21 -13.41 15.85 -15.13
CA GLU A 21 -14.03 16.16 -13.83
C GLU A 21 -14.73 14.94 -13.24
N LEU A 22 -14.65 14.82 -11.91
CA LEU A 22 -15.38 13.80 -11.16
C LEU A 22 -16.79 14.31 -10.87
N SER A 23 -17.80 13.62 -11.41
CA SER A 23 -19.19 13.98 -11.13
C SER A 23 -19.52 13.81 -9.64
N ALA A 24 -20.50 14.56 -9.12
CA ALA A 24 -20.92 14.43 -7.73
C ALA A 24 -21.41 13.00 -7.39
N ALA A 25 -22.06 12.33 -8.35
CA ALA A 25 -22.52 10.95 -8.18
C ALA A 25 -21.34 9.97 -8.12
N ASP A 26 -20.36 10.09 -9.03
CA ASP A 26 -19.17 9.23 -9.02
C ASP A 26 -18.32 9.47 -7.77
N LYS A 27 -18.21 10.74 -7.32
CA LYS A 27 -17.51 11.08 -6.08
C LYS A 27 -18.12 10.37 -4.88
N ALA A 28 -19.45 10.41 -4.75
CA ALA A 28 -20.14 9.74 -3.64
C ALA A 28 -19.94 8.20 -3.67
N VAL A 29 -19.96 7.59 -4.86
CA VAL A 29 -19.67 6.16 -5.02
C VAL A 29 -18.21 5.85 -4.66
N LEU A 30 -17.27 6.68 -5.12
CA LEU A 30 -15.85 6.52 -4.85
C LEU A 30 -15.55 6.62 -3.35
N GLU A 31 -16.09 7.62 -2.66
CA GLU A 31 -15.94 7.79 -1.21
C GLU A 31 -16.49 6.57 -0.43
N LYS A 32 -17.65 6.05 -0.83
CA LYS A 32 -18.21 4.82 -0.26
C LYS A 32 -17.30 3.61 -0.48
N ASN A 33 -16.78 3.44 -1.70
CA ASN A 33 -15.87 2.35 -2.03
C ASN A 33 -14.55 2.45 -1.27
N VAL A 34 -13.98 3.67 -1.15
CA VAL A 34 -12.77 3.93 -0.38
C VAL A 34 -12.96 3.47 1.06
N GLN A 35 -14.08 3.85 1.68
CA GLN A 35 -14.38 3.45 3.06
C GLN A 35 -14.52 1.93 3.19
N LEU A 36 -15.27 1.29 2.29
CA LEU A 36 -15.46 -0.17 2.28
C LEU A 36 -14.14 -0.94 2.17
N VAL A 37 -13.25 -0.48 1.28
CA VAL A 37 -11.93 -1.09 1.07
C VAL A 37 -11.04 -0.89 2.30
N ARG A 38 -11.03 0.32 2.87
CA ARG A 38 -10.32 0.65 4.11
C ARG A 38 -10.78 -0.24 5.28
N ASP A 39 -12.10 -0.42 5.44
CA ASP A 39 -12.68 -1.30 6.46
C ASP A 39 -12.26 -2.75 6.29
N GLY A 40 -12.27 -3.24 5.05
CA GLY A 40 -11.76 -4.56 4.72
C GLY A 40 -10.29 -4.73 5.09
N ILE A 41 -9.43 -3.78 4.72
CA ILE A 41 -7.99 -3.79 5.04
C ILE A 41 -7.75 -3.80 6.55
N ILE A 42 -8.42 -2.93 7.31
CA ILE A 42 -8.32 -2.95 8.78
C ILE A 42 -8.69 -4.34 9.32
N PHE A 43 -9.82 -4.88 8.89
CA PHE A 43 -10.32 -6.15 9.39
C PHE A 43 -9.37 -7.32 9.09
N PHE A 44 -9.03 -7.59 7.82
CA PHE A 44 -8.30 -8.83 7.51
C PHE A 44 -6.82 -8.75 7.92
N THR A 45 -6.22 -7.55 7.97
CA THR A 45 -4.86 -7.38 8.50
C THR A 45 -4.85 -7.60 10.01
N ALA A 46 -5.82 -7.05 10.76
CA ALA A 46 -5.98 -7.33 12.18
C ALA A 46 -6.27 -8.80 12.48
N LEU A 47 -7.07 -9.47 11.64
CA LEU A 47 -7.33 -10.90 11.77
C LEU A 47 -6.07 -11.75 11.60
N ALA A 48 -5.16 -11.37 10.70
CA ALA A 48 -3.85 -12.02 10.62
C ALA A 48 -3.05 -11.83 11.93
N ASN A 49 -3.15 -10.65 12.55
CA ASN A 49 -2.51 -10.37 13.84
C ASN A 49 -3.04 -11.26 14.98
N THR A 50 -4.35 -11.54 15.03
CA THR A 50 -4.92 -12.47 16.04
C THR A 50 -4.36 -13.89 15.93
N LYS A 51 -3.92 -14.29 14.72
CA LYS A 51 -3.25 -15.56 14.43
C LYS A 51 -1.73 -15.51 14.67
N GLY A 52 -1.18 -14.38 15.12
CA GLY A 52 0.26 -14.17 15.31
C GLY A 52 1.04 -13.90 14.02
N LEU A 53 0.34 -13.59 12.92
CA LEU A 53 0.94 -13.21 11.65
C LEU A 53 1.12 -11.68 11.62
N GLY A 54 2.27 -11.20 11.16
CA GLY A 54 2.50 -9.76 10.99
C GLY A 54 1.79 -9.20 9.75
N GLY A 55 1.98 -7.93 9.43
CA GLY A 55 1.34 -7.27 8.28
C GLY A 55 1.78 -5.82 8.18
N HIS A 56 1.25 -5.09 7.20
CA HIS A 56 1.35 -3.64 7.11
C HIS A 56 -0.04 -3.11 6.78
N THR A 57 -0.61 -2.31 7.68
CA THR A 57 -1.99 -1.84 7.55
C THR A 57 -2.03 -0.43 6.95
N GLY A 58 -1.25 0.52 7.50
CA GLY A 58 -1.33 1.94 7.16
C GLY A 58 -1.05 2.23 5.69
N GLY A 59 0.12 1.84 5.18
CA GLY A 59 0.47 2.16 3.77
C GLY A 59 -0.53 1.58 2.75
N ALA A 60 -1.09 0.40 3.01
CA ALA A 60 -2.13 -0.17 2.15
C ALA A 60 -3.47 0.57 2.26
N PHE A 61 -3.79 1.08 3.45
CA PHE A 61 -4.96 1.89 3.75
C PHE A 61 -4.88 3.29 3.12
N ASP A 62 -3.68 3.87 3.09
CA ASP A 62 -3.43 5.22 2.59
C ASP A 62 -3.80 5.32 1.11
N ILE A 63 -3.23 4.45 0.27
CA ILE A 63 -3.33 4.55 -1.20
C ILE A 63 -4.65 4.05 -1.79
N VAL A 64 -5.64 3.72 -0.95
CA VAL A 64 -6.95 3.23 -1.41
C VAL A 64 -7.60 4.18 -2.43
N PRO A 65 -7.66 5.50 -2.20
CA PRO A 65 -8.23 6.43 -3.18
C PRO A 65 -7.55 6.35 -4.55
N GLU A 66 -6.21 6.36 -4.60
CA GLU A 66 -5.45 6.29 -5.84
C GLU A 66 -5.69 4.98 -6.59
N VAL A 67 -5.65 3.85 -5.88
CA VAL A 67 -5.89 2.52 -6.46
C VAL A 67 -7.27 2.45 -7.10
N LEU A 68 -8.31 2.94 -6.42
CA LEU A 68 -9.67 2.89 -6.94
C LEU A 68 -9.91 3.83 -8.12
N ILE A 69 -9.32 5.04 -8.11
CA ILE A 69 -9.39 5.96 -9.25
C ILE A 69 -8.69 5.35 -10.47
N LEU A 70 -7.49 4.80 -10.28
CA LEU A 70 -6.72 4.16 -11.35
C LEU A 70 -7.42 2.92 -11.90
N ASP A 71 -8.04 2.11 -11.04
CA ASP A 71 -8.82 0.93 -11.43
C ASP A 71 -10.00 1.32 -12.34
N ALA A 72 -10.68 2.41 -12.01
CA ALA A 72 -11.76 2.95 -12.84
C ALA A 72 -11.27 3.44 -14.22
N PHE A 73 -10.11 4.09 -14.31
CA PHE A 73 -9.51 4.46 -15.60
C PHE A 73 -9.02 3.27 -16.41
N MET A 74 -8.44 2.24 -15.76
CA MET A 74 -8.04 0.99 -16.43
C MET A 74 -9.25 0.27 -17.04
N LYS A 75 -10.37 0.24 -16.32
CA LYS A 75 -11.63 -0.38 -16.76
C LYS A 75 -12.41 0.43 -17.79
N GLY A 76 -12.22 1.75 -17.86
CA GLY A 76 -13.01 2.66 -18.68
C GLY A 76 -12.33 3.17 -19.94
N SER A 77 -10.98 3.28 -19.97
CA SER A 77 -10.28 3.93 -21.09
C SER A 77 -9.56 2.98 -22.04
N GLY A 78 -9.09 1.82 -21.56
CA GLY A 78 -8.17 0.96 -22.29
C GLY A 78 -6.81 1.60 -22.61
N THR A 79 -6.52 2.82 -22.15
CA THR A 79 -5.25 3.54 -22.39
C THR A 79 -4.20 3.24 -21.33
N VAL A 80 -4.64 2.90 -20.12
CA VAL A 80 -3.79 2.56 -18.99
C VAL A 80 -3.50 1.07 -19.00
N HIS A 81 -2.24 0.69 -18.83
CA HIS A 81 -1.83 -0.70 -18.66
C HIS A 81 -2.51 -1.29 -17.42
N PRO A 82 -3.20 -2.44 -17.50
CA PRO A 82 -4.12 -2.91 -16.47
C PRO A 82 -3.42 -3.61 -15.28
N VAL A 83 -2.37 -2.99 -14.73
CA VAL A 83 -1.62 -3.50 -13.57
C VAL A 83 -1.27 -2.36 -12.63
N PHE A 84 -1.58 -2.54 -11.36
CA PHE A 84 -1.27 -1.62 -10.25
C PHE A 84 0.11 -1.93 -9.66
N PHE A 85 1.19 -1.74 -10.43
CA PHE A 85 2.55 -2.01 -9.94
C PHE A 85 2.82 -1.22 -8.65
N ASP A 86 3.29 -1.87 -7.60
CA ASP A 86 3.62 -1.20 -6.32
C ASP A 86 5.01 -1.62 -5.83
N GLU A 87 5.94 -0.66 -5.83
CA GLU A 87 7.31 -0.92 -5.38
C GLU A 87 7.39 -1.14 -3.87
N ALA A 88 6.47 -0.54 -3.11
CA ALA A 88 6.31 -0.77 -1.69
C ALA A 88 5.47 -2.02 -1.46
N GLY A 89 6.01 -3.17 -1.90
CA GLY A 89 5.32 -4.45 -1.86
C GLY A 89 4.81 -4.86 -0.48
N HIS A 90 5.32 -4.29 0.60
CA HIS A 90 4.82 -4.55 1.94
C HIS A 90 3.33 -4.14 2.10
N ARG A 91 2.84 -3.23 1.25
CA ARG A 91 1.43 -2.81 1.11
C ARG A 91 0.53 -3.83 0.40
N VAL A 92 0.99 -5.05 0.14
CA VAL A 92 0.28 -6.11 -0.62
C VAL A 92 -1.17 -6.37 -0.20
N ALA A 93 -1.58 -6.01 1.01
CA ALA A 93 -2.97 -6.06 1.46
C ALA A 93 -3.96 -5.45 0.44
N ILE A 94 -3.64 -4.28 -0.15
CA ILE A 94 -4.50 -3.67 -1.18
C ILE A 94 -4.55 -4.50 -2.46
N GLN A 95 -3.45 -5.14 -2.86
CA GLN A 95 -3.40 -6.00 -4.04
C GLN A 95 -4.31 -7.22 -3.88
N TYR A 96 -4.34 -7.83 -2.69
CA TYR A 96 -5.26 -8.94 -2.40
C TYR A 96 -6.71 -8.50 -2.32
N MET A 97 -6.99 -7.32 -1.76
CA MET A 97 -8.35 -6.76 -1.79
C MET A 97 -8.81 -6.52 -3.23
N MET A 98 -7.97 -5.92 -4.07
CA MET A 98 -8.30 -5.70 -5.49
C MET A 98 -8.43 -7.01 -6.27
N ALA A 99 -7.64 -8.05 -5.95
CA ALA A 99 -7.82 -9.37 -6.55
C ALA A 99 -9.21 -9.97 -6.23
N VAL A 100 -9.73 -9.76 -5.01
CA VAL A 100 -11.10 -10.16 -4.64
C VAL A 100 -12.14 -9.32 -5.38
N LEU A 101 -12.03 -7.99 -5.33
CA LEU A 101 -12.99 -7.08 -5.95
C LEU A 101 -13.05 -7.19 -7.48
N ASN A 102 -11.94 -7.61 -8.10
CA ASN A 102 -11.86 -7.88 -9.53
C ASN A 102 -12.18 -9.33 -9.91
N GLY A 103 -12.62 -10.16 -8.94
CA GLY A 103 -13.15 -11.50 -9.19
C GLY A 103 -12.10 -12.58 -9.43
N TYR A 104 -10.82 -12.33 -9.16
CA TYR A 104 -9.76 -13.34 -9.24
C TYR A 104 -9.77 -14.29 -8.05
N ARG A 105 -10.33 -13.87 -6.91
CA ARG A 105 -10.36 -14.67 -5.68
C ARG A 105 -11.69 -14.49 -4.94
N PRO A 106 -12.15 -15.52 -4.21
CA PRO A 106 -13.29 -15.37 -3.32
C PRO A 106 -12.91 -14.52 -2.09
N GLU A 107 -13.88 -13.82 -1.51
CA GLU A 107 -13.70 -12.96 -0.33
C GLU A 107 -13.14 -13.72 0.87
N GLU A 108 -13.52 -14.99 1.03
CA GLU A 108 -13.06 -15.86 2.12
C GLU A 108 -11.55 -16.10 2.07
N SER A 109 -10.91 -15.87 0.92
CA SER A 109 -9.46 -16.00 0.83
C SER A 109 -8.72 -14.97 1.70
N LEU A 110 -9.32 -13.81 1.98
CA LEU A 110 -8.75 -12.77 2.84
C LEU A 110 -8.60 -13.23 4.31
N PHE A 111 -9.37 -14.24 4.76
CA PHE A 111 -9.16 -14.84 6.07
C PHE A 111 -7.76 -15.44 6.24
N HIS A 112 -7.10 -15.77 5.14
CA HIS A 112 -5.81 -16.45 5.10
C HIS A 112 -4.66 -15.51 4.75
N TYR A 113 -4.85 -14.20 4.92
CA TYR A 113 -3.78 -13.22 4.73
C TYR A 113 -2.54 -13.60 5.55
N ARG A 114 -1.40 -13.76 4.86
CA ARG A 114 -0.08 -14.20 5.37
C ARG A 114 -0.04 -15.60 5.99
N GLU A 115 -1.10 -16.39 5.81
CA GLU A 115 -1.13 -17.78 6.25
C GLU A 115 -0.39 -18.67 5.25
N TYR A 116 0.48 -19.54 5.77
CA TYR A 116 1.28 -20.46 4.95
C TYR A 116 0.39 -21.35 4.08
N GLY A 117 0.74 -21.47 2.80
CA GLY A 117 0.08 -22.39 1.86
C GLY A 117 -1.21 -21.85 1.22
N HIS A 118 -1.63 -20.61 1.52
CA HIS A 118 -2.86 -20.03 0.96
C HIS A 118 -2.64 -19.04 -0.20
N GLY A 119 -1.40 -18.67 -0.49
CA GLY A 119 -1.05 -17.79 -1.61
C GLY A 119 -1.30 -16.29 -1.37
N LEU A 120 -1.48 -15.87 -0.10
CA LEU A 120 -1.51 -14.46 0.30
C LEU A 120 -0.25 -14.12 1.09
N TYR A 121 0.90 -14.09 0.42
CA TYR A 121 2.21 -13.87 1.03
C TYR A 121 2.41 -12.46 1.60
N GLY A 122 3.57 -12.26 2.24
CA GLY A 122 3.88 -10.99 2.89
C GLY A 122 4.18 -9.83 1.95
N HIS A 123 4.45 -10.14 0.69
CA HIS A 123 4.72 -9.24 -0.43
C HIS A 123 4.08 -9.84 -1.70
N PRO A 124 3.88 -9.08 -2.79
CA PRO A 124 3.34 -9.63 -4.02
C PRO A 124 4.32 -10.66 -4.59
N GLU A 125 3.83 -11.85 -4.86
CA GLU A 125 4.49 -12.86 -5.67
C GLU A 125 3.59 -13.09 -6.88
N ARG A 126 4.16 -13.04 -8.09
CA ARG A 126 3.38 -13.07 -9.33
C ARG A 126 2.59 -14.38 -9.43
N ASP A 127 1.28 -14.25 -9.52
CA ASP A 127 0.31 -15.33 -9.67
C ASP A 127 -0.91 -14.79 -10.44
N ASP A 128 -0.78 -14.67 -11.76
CA ASP A 128 -1.75 -14.00 -12.64
C ASP A 128 -3.16 -14.60 -12.53
N LYS A 129 -3.28 -15.92 -12.31
CA LYS A 129 -4.59 -16.60 -12.12
C LYS A 129 -5.32 -16.14 -10.85
N ASN A 130 -4.58 -15.61 -9.89
CA ASN A 130 -5.08 -15.15 -8.59
C ASN A 130 -5.03 -13.62 -8.46
N GLY A 131 -4.85 -12.89 -9.58
CA GLY A 131 -4.95 -11.44 -9.63
C GLY A 131 -3.69 -10.69 -9.19
N ILE A 132 -2.53 -11.34 -9.11
CA ILE A 132 -1.25 -10.71 -8.76
C ILE A 132 -0.31 -10.78 -9.95
N PHE A 133 -0.05 -9.64 -10.60
CA PHE A 133 0.61 -9.60 -11.91
C PHE A 133 2.11 -9.26 -11.87
N PHE A 134 2.65 -9.04 -10.68
CA PHE A 134 4.05 -8.64 -10.49
C PHE A 134 4.58 -9.22 -9.17
N SER A 135 5.90 -9.22 -9.02
CA SER A 135 6.55 -9.52 -7.75
C SER A 135 7.27 -8.28 -7.25
N SER A 136 7.11 -7.95 -5.97
CA SER A 136 7.85 -6.86 -5.34
C SER A 136 8.12 -7.15 -3.86
N GLY A 137 8.71 -6.20 -3.14
CA GLY A 137 9.01 -6.35 -1.70
C GLY A 137 10.37 -5.81 -1.30
N ARG A 138 11.31 -5.72 -2.24
CA ARG A 138 12.49 -4.86 -2.11
C ARG A 138 12.12 -3.45 -2.60
N LEU A 139 12.31 -2.42 -1.81
CA LEU A 139 12.06 -1.04 -2.28
C LEU A 139 13.06 -0.69 -3.41
N GLY A 140 12.69 0.23 -4.31
CA GLY A 140 13.58 0.76 -5.36
C GLY A 140 13.71 -0.07 -6.64
N HIS A 141 13.48 -1.39 -6.60
CA HIS A 141 13.74 -2.22 -7.78
C HIS A 141 12.64 -2.17 -8.86
N LEU A 142 11.40 -1.84 -8.50
CA LEU A 142 10.25 -2.06 -9.40
C LEU A 142 10.13 -0.99 -10.49
N TRP A 143 10.63 0.23 -10.27
CA TRP A 143 10.54 1.28 -11.30
C TRP A 143 11.32 0.88 -12.57
N SER A 144 12.50 0.28 -12.41
CA SER A 144 13.25 -0.25 -13.56
C SER A 144 12.46 -1.32 -14.33
N HIS A 145 11.74 -2.20 -13.62
CA HIS A 145 10.84 -3.17 -14.25
C HIS A 145 9.70 -2.49 -15.02
N VAL A 146 9.05 -1.49 -14.40
CA VAL A 146 7.97 -0.70 -15.01
C VAL A 146 8.44 0.05 -16.26
N ASN A 147 9.67 0.57 -16.27
CA ASN A 147 10.27 1.15 -17.46
C ASN A 147 10.39 0.11 -18.60
N GLY A 148 10.76 -1.12 -18.28
CA GLY A 148 10.77 -2.22 -19.26
C GLY A 148 9.39 -2.54 -19.82
N VAL A 149 8.34 -2.51 -18.99
CA VAL A 149 6.94 -2.67 -19.44
C VAL A 149 6.53 -1.52 -20.38
N ALA A 150 6.87 -0.28 -20.04
CA ALA A 150 6.57 0.89 -20.86
C ALA A 150 7.36 0.91 -22.18
N GLU A 151 8.58 0.37 -22.22
CA GLU A 151 9.33 0.16 -23.45
C GLU A 151 8.67 -0.89 -24.36
N ALA A 152 8.13 -1.96 -23.77
CA ALA A 152 7.49 -3.04 -24.51
C ALA A 152 6.16 -2.63 -25.17
N ASP A 153 5.40 -1.73 -24.53
CA ASP A 153 4.17 -1.16 -25.10
C ASP A 153 4.11 0.36 -24.87
N ARG A 154 4.71 1.11 -25.79
CA ARG A 154 4.72 2.58 -25.77
C ARG A 154 3.35 3.22 -26.06
N SER A 155 2.33 2.43 -26.41
CA SER A 155 0.97 2.94 -26.64
C SER A 155 0.18 3.13 -25.34
N LYS A 156 0.64 2.54 -24.24
CA LYS A 156 -0.05 2.56 -22.94
C LYS A 156 0.61 3.54 -21.96
N VAL A 157 -0.22 4.04 -21.05
CA VAL A 157 0.26 4.66 -19.81
C VAL A 157 0.54 3.54 -18.81
N VAL A 158 1.76 3.47 -18.28
CA VAL A 158 2.10 2.49 -17.22
C VAL A 158 2.17 3.22 -15.88
N VAL A 159 1.50 2.68 -14.87
CA VAL A 159 1.40 3.31 -13.56
C VAL A 159 2.18 2.52 -12.52
N MET A 160 2.78 3.21 -11.56
CA MET A 160 3.46 2.59 -10.43
C MET A 160 3.18 3.37 -9.15
N PHE A 161 2.83 2.66 -8.08
CA PHE A 161 2.76 3.18 -6.73
C PHE A 161 4.13 3.12 -6.07
N GLY A 162 4.43 4.15 -5.29
CA GLY A 162 5.63 4.23 -4.44
C GLY A 162 5.34 4.95 -3.13
N SER A 163 6.38 5.24 -2.37
CA SER A 163 6.30 6.01 -1.13
C SER A 163 7.50 6.95 -1.00
N ASP A 164 7.41 7.92 -0.08
CA ASP A 164 8.54 8.73 0.36
C ASP A 164 9.81 7.89 0.67
N GLY A 165 9.66 6.80 1.41
CA GLY A 165 10.73 5.87 1.77
C GLY A 165 11.28 5.09 0.58
N SER A 166 10.44 4.71 -0.39
CA SER A 166 10.94 4.03 -1.59
C SER A 166 11.77 4.95 -2.48
N GLN A 167 11.41 6.25 -2.53
CA GLN A 167 12.17 7.25 -3.29
C GLN A 167 13.55 7.57 -2.70
N MET A 168 13.87 7.04 -1.51
CA MET A 168 15.23 7.11 -0.93
C MET A 168 16.19 6.08 -1.54
N GLU A 169 15.68 5.09 -2.26
CA GLU A 169 16.52 4.06 -2.90
C GLU A 169 17.20 4.60 -4.18
N GLY A 170 18.51 4.38 -4.30
CA GLY A 170 19.29 4.89 -5.43
C GLY A 170 18.83 4.36 -6.80
N ASP A 171 18.31 3.14 -6.85
CA ASP A 171 17.76 2.50 -8.06
C ASP A 171 16.64 3.34 -8.68
N ASN A 172 15.83 4.03 -7.87
CA ASN A 172 14.76 4.91 -8.36
C ASN A 172 15.31 6.14 -9.08
N ALA A 173 16.44 6.71 -8.65
CA ALA A 173 17.09 7.81 -9.35
C ALA A 173 17.66 7.40 -10.72
N GLU A 174 18.13 6.15 -10.85
CA GLU A 174 18.53 5.58 -12.14
C GLU A 174 17.31 5.36 -13.05
N ALA A 175 16.25 4.75 -12.52
CA ALA A 175 15.01 4.52 -13.26
C ALA A 175 14.34 5.83 -13.70
N ALA A 176 14.36 6.88 -12.88
CA ALA A 176 13.85 8.21 -13.20
C ALA A 176 14.54 8.80 -14.43
N ARG A 177 15.87 8.85 -14.40
CA ARG A 177 16.68 9.42 -15.50
C ARG A 177 16.48 8.61 -16.79
N TYR A 178 16.35 7.29 -16.68
CA TYR A 178 16.03 6.45 -17.83
C TYR A 178 14.64 6.80 -18.40
N ALA A 179 13.59 6.81 -17.58
CA ALA A 179 12.22 7.10 -18.00
C ALA A 179 12.10 8.45 -18.72
N VAL A 180 12.73 9.49 -18.17
CA VAL A 180 12.78 10.84 -18.76
C VAL A 180 13.56 10.85 -20.07
N SER A 181 14.77 10.30 -20.10
CA SER A 181 15.60 10.28 -21.32
C SER A 181 14.97 9.52 -22.50
N ARG A 182 14.13 8.52 -22.19
CA ARG A 182 13.42 7.68 -23.15
C ARG A 182 12.00 8.16 -23.45
N ASN A 183 11.58 9.26 -22.83
CA ASN A 183 10.23 9.82 -22.87
C ASN A 183 9.14 8.74 -22.66
N LEU A 184 9.33 7.88 -21.67
CA LEU A 184 8.40 6.79 -21.37
C LEU A 184 7.13 7.35 -20.72
N ASN A 185 5.97 6.78 -21.06
CA ASN A 185 4.69 7.18 -20.51
C ASN A 185 4.42 6.50 -19.15
N VAL A 186 5.34 6.71 -18.19
CA VAL A 186 5.30 6.15 -16.83
C VAL A 186 4.78 7.19 -15.85
N LYS A 187 3.76 6.84 -15.06
CA LYS A 187 3.19 7.71 -14.03
C LYS A 187 3.40 7.11 -12.65
N LEU A 188 4.06 7.88 -11.79
CA LEU A 188 4.26 7.52 -10.40
C LEU A 188 3.13 8.07 -9.54
N PHE A 189 2.66 7.28 -8.59
CA PHE A 189 1.72 7.67 -7.56
C PHE A 189 2.38 7.44 -6.20
N ILE A 190 2.97 8.51 -5.66
CA ILE A 190 3.81 8.45 -4.47
C ILE A 190 2.97 8.83 -3.25
N ASP A 191 2.93 7.94 -2.28
CA ASP A 191 2.41 8.22 -0.95
C ASP A 191 3.50 8.86 -0.09
N ASP A 192 3.43 10.18 0.08
CA ASP A 192 4.33 10.95 0.94
C ASP A 192 3.64 11.17 2.29
N ASN A 193 3.63 10.11 3.09
CA ASN A 193 2.95 10.07 4.38
C ASN A 193 3.85 10.43 5.57
N ASN A 194 5.12 10.76 5.28
CA ASN A 194 6.15 11.13 6.24
C ASN A 194 6.37 10.08 7.34
N ILE A 195 6.31 8.79 6.98
CA ILE A 195 6.56 7.66 7.89
C ILE A 195 7.39 6.58 7.20
N THR A 196 8.46 6.18 7.87
CA THR A 196 9.17 4.91 7.62
C THR A 196 9.28 4.10 8.91
N ILE A 197 9.92 2.93 8.84
CA ILE A 197 10.28 2.13 10.03
C ILE A 197 11.11 2.96 11.03
N ALA A 198 11.93 3.88 10.55
CA ALA A 198 12.83 4.69 11.38
C ALA A 198 12.16 5.92 12.03
N GLY A 199 10.89 6.19 11.72
CA GLY A 199 10.18 7.38 12.19
C GLY A 199 9.83 8.32 11.04
N HIS A 200 9.93 9.63 11.26
CA HIS A 200 9.54 10.65 10.29
C HIS A 200 10.73 11.08 9.43
N PRO A 201 10.73 10.82 8.10
CA PRO A 201 11.74 11.31 7.17
C PRO A 201 12.06 12.80 7.30
N SER A 202 11.04 13.63 7.54
CA SER A 202 11.20 15.08 7.73
C SER A 202 12.13 15.46 8.89
N GLU A 203 12.31 14.57 9.87
CA GLU A 203 13.13 14.82 11.06
C GLU A 203 14.59 14.38 10.86
N TYR A 204 14.81 13.21 10.25
CA TYR A 204 16.14 12.61 10.10
C TYR A 204 16.78 12.78 8.71
N MET A 205 16.00 13.10 7.66
CA MET A 205 16.49 13.48 6.32
C MET A 205 16.26 14.97 6.05
N ARG A 206 16.86 15.84 6.86
CA ARG A 206 16.70 17.30 6.72
C ARG A 206 17.07 17.77 5.31
N GLY A 207 16.15 18.49 4.66
CA GLY A 207 16.32 19.03 3.31
C GLY A 207 15.93 18.08 2.18
N TYR A 208 15.61 16.82 2.48
CA TYR A 208 15.01 15.92 1.50
C TYR A 208 13.55 16.30 1.28
N ASP A 209 13.17 16.46 0.01
CA ASP A 209 11.78 16.65 -0.42
C ASP A 209 11.55 15.81 -1.68
N VAL A 210 10.53 14.95 -1.63
CA VAL A 210 10.26 13.98 -2.70
C VAL A 210 9.90 14.70 -4.00
N ALA A 211 9.11 15.78 -3.91
CA ALA A 211 8.67 16.53 -5.09
C ALA A 211 9.85 17.21 -5.80
N ASN A 212 10.72 17.87 -5.05
CA ASN A 212 11.94 18.50 -5.57
C ASN A 212 12.92 17.48 -6.12
N THR A 213 13.04 16.31 -5.47
CA THR A 213 13.90 15.21 -5.95
C THR A 213 13.42 14.71 -7.32
N LEU A 214 12.14 14.40 -7.45
CA LEU A 214 11.56 13.94 -8.73
C LEU A 214 11.59 15.01 -9.82
N ARG A 215 11.32 16.29 -9.48
CA ARG A 215 11.51 17.42 -10.40
C ARG A 215 12.97 17.53 -10.85
N GLY A 216 13.92 17.33 -9.93
CA GLY A 216 15.36 17.32 -10.22
C GLY A 216 15.79 16.21 -11.17
N HIS A 217 15.04 15.10 -11.23
CA HIS A 217 15.22 14.05 -12.24
C HIS A 217 14.54 14.33 -13.59
N GLY A 218 13.79 15.44 -13.69
CA GLY A 218 13.13 15.88 -14.92
C GLY A 218 11.69 15.41 -15.09
N LEU A 219 11.05 14.87 -14.04
CA LEU A 219 9.64 14.49 -14.08
C LEU A 219 8.74 15.72 -13.96
N ALA A 220 7.59 15.70 -14.64
CA ALA A 220 6.47 16.58 -14.30
C ALA A 220 5.84 16.10 -12.98
N VAL A 221 5.70 16.99 -12.00
CA VAL A 221 5.26 16.62 -10.64
C VAL A 221 4.06 17.45 -10.21
N SER A 222 3.00 16.78 -9.78
CA SER A 222 1.82 17.34 -9.12
C SER A 222 1.77 16.88 -7.66
N ASP A 223 1.91 17.79 -6.70
CA ASP A 223 1.89 17.49 -5.27
C ASP A 223 0.71 18.17 -4.56
N GLY A 224 0.16 17.53 -3.52
CA GLY A 224 -1.09 17.98 -2.91
C GLY A 224 -1.72 16.92 -1.99
N ASP A 225 -2.87 17.27 -1.42
CA ASP A 225 -3.60 16.45 -0.46
C ASP A 225 -4.09 15.13 -1.10
N GLY A 226 -3.80 14.00 -0.44
CA GLY A 226 -4.26 12.67 -0.84
C GLY A 226 -5.69 12.34 -0.42
N GLU A 227 -6.27 13.07 0.54
CA GLU A 227 -7.61 12.82 1.08
C GLU A 227 -8.68 13.76 0.47
N ASP A 228 -8.29 14.81 -0.27
CA ASP A 228 -9.21 15.53 -1.15
C ASP A 228 -9.45 14.73 -2.44
N ILE A 229 -10.47 13.87 -2.42
CA ILE A 229 -10.84 12.99 -3.55
C ILE A 229 -11.06 13.74 -4.86
N GLY A 230 -11.61 14.96 -4.81
CA GLY A 230 -11.89 15.73 -6.02
C GLY A 230 -10.60 16.24 -6.66
N SER A 231 -9.73 16.84 -5.84
CA SER A 231 -8.41 17.29 -6.26
C SER A 231 -7.53 16.11 -6.71
N LEU A 232 -7.50 15.03 -5.93
CA LEU A 232 -6.75 13.82 -6.25
C LEU A 232 -7.16 13.25 -7.62
N TYR A 233 -8.45 13.08 -7.87
CA TYR A 233 -8.96 12.63 -9.16
C TYR A 233 -8.41 13.49 -10.30
N HIS A 234 -8.51 14.82 -10.16
CA HIS A 234 -8.08 15.74 -11.20
C HIS A 234 -6.57 15.64 -11.46
N ARG A 235 -5.74 15.55 -10.40
CA ARG A 235 -4.29 15.38 -10.52
C ARG A 235 -3.91 14.05 -11.18
N ILE A 236 -4.60 12.96 -10.83
CA ILE A 236 -4.43 11.65 -11.47
C ILE A 236 -4.78 11.76 -12.96
N TRP A 237 -5.95 12.32 -13.30
CA TRP A 237 -6.36 12.52 -14.69
C TRP A 237 -5.33 13.33 -15.48
N GLN A 238 -4.89 14.48 -14.95
CA GLN A 238 -3.85 15.32 -15.57
C GLN A 238 -2.56 14.52 -15.83
N ALA A 239 -2.13 13.71 -14.87
CA ALA A 239 -0.96 12.85 -15.04
C ALA A 239 -1.18 11.77 -16.11
N LEU A 240 -2.37 11.18 -16.21
CA LEU A 240 -2.67 10.16 -17.22
C LEU A 240 -2.69 10.72 -18.65
N VAL A 241 -3.17 11.96 -18.85
CA VAL A 241 -3.26 12.58 -20.19
C VAL A 241 -1.97 13.26 -20.64
N GLN A 242 -1.04 13.56 -19.73
CA GLN A 242 0.24 14.14 -20.11
C GLN A 242 1.15 13.13 -20.83
N GLN A 243 2.04 13.63 -21.68
CA GLN A 243 3.10 12.82 -22.30
C GLN A 243 4.33 12.69 -21.39
N GLY A 244 5.11 11.62 -21.60
CA GLY A 244 6.36 11.40 -20.86
C GLY A 244 6.18 10.99 -19.41
N ALA A 245 7.28 10.99 -18.65
CA ALA A 245 7.29 10.54 -17.27
C ALA A 245 6.75 11.63 -16.33
N GLY A 246 5.96 11.23 -15.33
CA GLY A 246 5.48 12.18 -14.32
C GLY A 246 5.07 11.52 -13.01
N ALA A 247 4.81 12.34 -12.00
CA ALA A 247 4.46 11.89 -10.66
C ALA A 247 3.31 12.69 -10.07
N VAL A 248 2.40 11.98 -9.40
CA VAL A 248 1.42 12.54 -8.46
C VAL A 248 1.87 12.17 -7.07
N ILE A 249 2.09 13.17 -6.23
CA ILE A 249 2.50 13.00 -4.83
C ILE A 249 1.30 13.32 -3.95
N SER A 250 0.87 12.35 -3.16
CA SER A 250 -0.21 12.48 -2.20
C SER A 250 0.38 12.67 -0.81
N ARG A 251 0.15 13.86 -0.23
CA ARG A 251 0.55 14.19 1.13
C ARG A 251 -0.63 13.93 2.06
N ARG A 252 -0.40 13.14 3.13
CA ARG A 252 -1.37 12.83 4.18
C ARG A 252 -0.66 12.25 5.42
N PRO A 253 -1.25 12.23 6.61
CA PRO A 253 -0.73 11.35 7.66
C PRO A 253 -0.94 9.89 7.28
N MET A 254 -0.03 9.00 7.67
CA MET A 254 -0.25 7.55 7.54
C MET A 254 -1.50 7.12 8.33
N ALA A 255 -2.31 6.23 7.77
CA ALA A 255 -3.58 5.74 8.32
C ALA A 255 -4.54 6.89 8.73
N PRO A 256 -4.91 7.80 7.81
CA PRO A 256 -5.72 8.97 8.12
C PRO A 256 -7.07 8.58 8.74
N GLY A 257 -7.44 9.22 9.85
CA GLY A 257 -8.68 8.96 10.59
C GLY A 257 -8.69 7.65 11.40
N VAL A 258 -7.57 6.91 11.50
CA VAL A 258 -7.48 5.70 12.33
C VAL A 258 -6.87 6.05 13.70
N LYS A 259 -7.74 6.26 14.68
CA LYS A 259 -7.35 6.62 16.05
C LYS A 259 -6.28 5.69 16.62
N GLY A 260 -5.19 6.29 17.10
CA GLY A 260 -4.09 5.57 17.77
C GLY A 260 -2.94 5.16 16.86
N ILE A 261 -3.12 5.16 15.54
CA ILE A 261 -2.05 4.93 14.56
C ILE A 261 -1.85 6.08 13.55
N GLU A 262 -2.85 6.95 13.38
CA GLU A 262 -2.80 8.08 12.45
C GLU A 262 -1.54 8.95 12.65
N GLY A 263 -0.77 9.13 11.57
CA GLY A 263 0.44 9.95 11.56
C GLY A 263 1.56 9.41 12.46
N THR A 264 1.51 8.13 12.86
CA THR A 264 2.53 7.53 13.74
C THR A 264 3.24 6.36 13.05
N PRO A 265 4.49 6.06 13.44
CA PRO A 265 5.20 4.88 12.94
C PRO A 265 4.50 3.55 13.24
N LYS A 266 3.57 3.52 14.20
CA LYS A 266 2.75 2.32 14.49
C LYS A 266 1.83 1.94 13.33
N GLY A 267 1.47 2.89 12.47
CA GLY A 267 0.67 2.61 11.28
C GLY A 267 1.43 1.82 10.22
N HIS A 268 2.77 1.78 10.29
CA HIS A 268 3.59 1.05 9.31
C HIS A 268 3.35 -0.46 9.44
N ASP A 269 3.32 -0.96 10.67
CA ASP A 269 3.08 -2.37 10.97
C ASP A 269 1.59 -2.74 10.86
N VAL A 270 1.27 -3.99 11.21
CA VAL A 270 -0.11 -4.44 11.37
C VAL A 270 -0.76 -3.72 12.53
N ILE A 271 -1.99 -3.24 12.32
CA ILE A 271 -2.77 -2.59 13.37
C ILE A 271 -2.96 -3.54 14.58
N ALA A 272 -2.85 -2.96 15.78
CA ALA A 272 -3.13 -3.67 17.02
C ALA A 272 -4.61 -4.07 17.08
N VAL A 273 -4.89 -5.28 17.58
CA VAL A 273 -6.23 -5.87 17.52
C VAL A 273 -7.27 -5.02 18.26
N ASP A 274 -6.92 -4.46 19.42
CA ASP A 274 -7.77 -3.57 20.20
C ASP A 274 -8.13 -2.27 19.44
N LEU A 275 -7.16 -1.68 18.74
CA LEU A 275 -7.39 -0.51 17.89
C LEU A 275 -8.30 -0.83 16.68
N ALA A 276 -8.10 -2.00 16.05
CA ALA A 276 -8.95 -2.45 14.95
C ALA A 276 -10.38 -2.72 15.42
N VAL A 277 -10.57 -3.36 16.57
CA VAL A 277 -11.88 -3.58 17.19
C VAL A 277 -12.57 -2.25 17.46
N ALA A 278 -11.87 -1.28 18.07
CA ALA A 278 -12.43 0.05 18.31
C ALA A 278 -12.83 0.76 17.00
N TYR A 279 -11.97 0.71 15.99
CA TYR A 279 -12.24 1.27 14.66
C TYR A 279 -13.50 0.68 14.01
N LEU A 280 -13.67 -0.64 14.09
CA LEU A 280 -14.79 -1.36 13.48
C LEU A 280 -16.10 -1.09 14.22
N ARG A 281 -16.08 -1.07 15.57
CA ARG A 281 -17.25 -0.75 16.39
C ARG A 281 -17.76 0.68 16.17
N ASP A 282 -16.85 1.64 16.06
CA ASP A 282 -17.20 3.05 15.76
C ASP A 282 -17.95 3.20 14.42
N ARG A 283 -17.75 2.24 13.50
CA ARG A 283 -18.40 2.19 12.17
C ARG A 283 -19.60 1.26 12.10
N GLY A 284 -20.04 0.67 13.22
CA GLY A 284 -21.16 -0.28 13.25
C GLY A 284 -20.85 -1.63 12.58
N LEU A 285 -19.57 -1.99 12.44
CA LEU A 285 -19.12 -3.26 11.86
C LEU A 285 -18.96 -4.32 12.97
N ASP A 286 -20.02 -4.51 13.77
CA ASP A 286 -19.97 -5.33 14.99
C ASP A 286 -19.57 -6.79 14.72
N ALA A 287 -20.10 -7.40 13.65
CA ALA A 287 -19.75 -8.77 13.29
C ALA A 287 -18.24 -8.95 12.97
N ALA A 288 -17.61 -7.92 12.41
CA ALA A 288 -16.16 -7.93 12.14
C ALA A 288 -15.37 -7.77 13.45
N ALA A 289 -15.80 -6.85 14.32
CA ALA A 289 -15.19 -6.63 15.63
C ALA A 289 -15.28 -7.88 16.53
N GLU A 290 -16.45 -8.51 16.61
CA GLU A 290 -16.68 -9.74 17.39
C GLU A 290 -15.79 -10.90 16.91
N MET A 291 -15.55 -10.99 15.59
CA MET A 291 -14.65 -11.99 15.03
C MET A 291 -13.19 -11.74 15.40
N LEU A 292 -12.75 -10.49 15.55
CA LEU A 292 -11.40 -10.18 16.03
C LEU A 292 -11.24 -10.45 17.53
N GLU A 293 -12.28 -10.23 18.33
CA GLU A 293 -12.31 -10.55 19.77
C GLU A 293 -12.34 -12.07 20.02
N ASN A 294 -13.04 -12.81 19.13
CA ASN A 294 -13.20 -14.25 19.20
C ASN A 294 -12.67 -14.93 17.93
N PRO A 295 -11.35 -14.84 17.67
CA PRO A 295 -10.79 -15.34 16.42
C PRO A 295 -11.01 -16.85 16.31
N PRO A 296 -11.34 -17.36 15.10
CA PRO A 296 -11.46 -18.80 14.88
C PRO A 296 -10.18 -19.50 15.35
N ALA A 297 -10.36 -20.70 15.95
CA ALA A 297 -9.35 -21.39 16.75
C ALA A 297 -7.94 -21.28 16.16
N LYS A 298 -6.97 -20.93 17.03
CA LYS A 298 -5.54 -20.83 16.69
C LYS A 298 -5.11 -22.05 15.87
N ALA A 299 -4.33 -21.80 14.82
CA ALA A 299 -3.74 -22.86 14.00
C ALA A 299 -3.14 -23.96 14.89
N ALA A 300 -3.29 -25.22 14.45
CA ALA A 300 -2.74 -26.39 15.12
C ALA A 300 -1.28 -26.13 15.56
N LYS A 301 -0.90 -26.62 16.76
CA LYS A 301 0.49 -26.58 17.24
C LYS A 301 1.42 -27.08 16.14
N ARG A 302 2.16 -26.17 15.51
CA ARG A 302 3.16 -26.52 14.50
C ARG A 302 4.33 -27.18 15.23
N SER A 303 4.66 -28.42 14.89
CA SER A 303 5.95 -29.01 15.28
C SER A 303 7.00 -28.45 14.33
N TYR A 304 7.88 -27.60 14.84
CA TYR A 304 8.99 -27.11 14.04
C TYR A 304 10.10 -28.17 14.07
N LEU A 305 10.55 -28.59 12.89
CA LEU A 305 11.76 -29.40 12.75
C LEU A 305 12.96 -28.44 12.82
N GLY A 306 13.35 -28.07 14.05
CA GLY A 306 14.51 -27.23 14.34
C GLY A 306 15.44 -27.91 15.34
N SER A 307 16.66 -27.40 15.47
CA SER A 307 17.68 -27.93 16.42
C SER A 307 17.38 -27.63 17.89
N THR A 308 16.38 -26.80 18.19
CA THR A 308 15.96 -26.47 19.57
C THR A 308 14.44 -26.26 19.68
N ASP A 309 13.93 -26.35 20.90
CA ASP A 309 12.55 -26.05 21.31
C ASP A 309 12.27 -24.54 21.51
N LYS A 310 13.30 -23.69 21.38
CA LYS A 310 13.19 -22.24 21.58
C LYS A 310 12.65 -21.55 20.33
N MET A 311 11.52 -20.86 20.49
CA MET A 311 10.83 -20.11 19.43
C MET A 311 11.01 -18.62 19.63
N TYR A 312 12.09 -18.05 19.08
CA TYR A 312 12.22 -16.61 19.02
C TYR A 312 12.14 -16.13 17.59
N LYS A 313 11.45 -15.01 17.34
CA LYS A 313 11.58 -14.31 16.07
C LYS A 313 12.99 -13.73 15.99
N VAL A 314 13.77 -14.12 14.99
CA VAL A 314 15.16 -13.64 14.82
C VAL A 314 15.21 -12.12 14.83
N ARG A 315 14.24 -11.45 14.18
CA ARG A 315 14.11 -10.00 14.18
C ARG A 315 13.96 -9.42 15.60
N ASP A 316 13.05 -9.97 16.40
CA ASP A 316 12.79 -9.48 17.76
C ASP A 316 13.99 -9.71 18.68
N GLN A 317 14.67 -10.86 18.55
CA GLN A 317 15.90 -11.14 19.30
C GLN A 317 17.04 -10.23 18.89
N PHE A 318 17.22 -10.02 17.58
CA PHE A 318 18.22 -9.09 17.09
C PHE A 318 17.96 -7.69 17.64
N GLY A 319 16.72 -7.19 17.52
CA GLY A 319 16.32 -5.90 18.07
C GLY A 319 16.57 -5.81 19.58
N LYS A 320 16.19 -6.85 20.34
CA LYS A 320 16.44 -6.91 21.78
C LYS A 320 17.94 -6.88 22.10
N VAL A 321 18.75 -7.70 21.44
CA VAL A 321 20.19 -7.75 21.64
C VAL A 321 20.84 -6.40 21.33
N VAL A 322 20.43 -5.74 20.24
CA VAL A 322 20.91 -4.39 19.89
C VAL A 322 20.51 -3.38 20.97
N CYS A 323 19.25 -3.38 21.42
CA CYS A 323 18.80 -2.51 22.51
C CYS A 323 19.57 -2.78 23.82
N ASP A 324 19.84 -4.04 24.15
CA ASP A 324 20.60 -4.42 25.35
C ASP A 324 22.05 -3.93 25.26
N ILE A 325 22.69 -4.02 24.07
CA ILE A 325 24.03 -3.48 23.81
C ILE A 325 24.01 -1.95 23.95
N LEU A 326 23.06 -1.27 23.31
CA LEU A 326 22.93 0.19 23.35
C LEU A 326 22.64 0.71 24.76
N GLY A 327 21.79 0.02 25.52
CA GLY A 327 21.48 0.35 26.92
C GLY A 327 22.68 0.21 27.87
N GLY A 328 23.72 -0.53 27.46
CA GLY A 328 24.99 -0.63 28.18
C GLY A 328 26.02 0.45 27.81
N LEU A 329 25.75 1.32 26.82
CA LEU A 329 26.65 2.39 26.44
C LEU A 329 26.43 3.62 27.31
N GLU A 330 27.52 4.29 27.71
CA GLU A 330 27.45 5.61 28.30
C GLU A 330 27.17 6.63 27.19
N LYS A 331 26.04 7.35 27.30
CA LYS A 331 25.58 8.39 26.37
C LYS A 331 25.53 7.95 24.90
N PRO A 332 24.72 6.93 24.56
CA PRO A 332 24.62 6.42 23.19
C PRO A 332 24.23 7.50 22.16
N GLU A 333 23.45 8.50 22.56
CA GLU A 333 23.06 9.64 21.74
C GLU A 333 24.22 10.56 21.31
N GLU A 334 25.36 10.54 22.00
CA GLU A 334 26.56 11.33 21.63
C GLU A 334 27.47 10.60 20.62
N LYS A 335 27.16 9.34 20.27
CA LYS A 335 28.03 8.47 19.44
C LYS A 335 27.52 8.25 18.01
N VAL A 336 26.45 8.92 17.61
CA VAL A 336 25.80 8.77 16.29
C VAL A 336 25.78 10.11 15.56
#